data_AF-A0A7Y7TGI2-F1
#
_entry.id   AF-A0A7Y7TGI2-F1
#
_cell.length_a   1.000
_cell.length_b   1.000
_cell.length_c   1.000
_cell.angle_alpha   90.00
_cell.angle_beta   90.00
_cell.angle_gamma   90.00
#
_symmetry.space_group_name_H-M   'P 1'
#
loop_
_entity.id
_entity.type
_entity.pdbx_description
1 polymer ?
#
loop_
_entity_poly.entity_id
_entity_poly.type
_entity_poly.pdbx_seq_one_letter_code
_entity_poly.pdbx_strand_id
1 'polypeptide(L)'
;MKKNTQKRLSVRTTLILLASLLLCQPVWADDPFIGEVRWVAFDFAPRGWAKCDGSLIPISSNAALFSLLGTTYGGNGTSTFALPDLRGRAPIHVSYTANSYHMQGETGGEESHMLTTTEMPAHTHPLKADPAEATATTPGGLYLAKTSSGVSAYGTSPTISMSPNSIAGAGNGASHNNMKPFVAMTCIIATSGVFPTRP
;
A
#
# COMPACT_ATOMS: atom_id res chain seq x y z
N MET A 1 -50.05 -21.03 78.77
CA MET A 1 -50.87 -20.19 77.87
C MET A 1 -50.40 -18.75 78.09
N LYS A 2 -49.88 -17.95 77.15
CA LYS A 2 -49.89 -17.88 75.68
C LYS A 2 -48.46 -17.54 75.18
N LYS A 3 -48.14 -18.00 73.97
CA LYS A 3 -46.84 -17.87 73.28
C LYS A 3 -46.71 -16.53 72.51
N ASN A 4 -45.46 -16.27 72.10
CA ASN A 4 -45.04 -15.72 70.79
C ASN A 4 -44.62 -14.23 70.62
N THR A 5 -43.30 -14.09 70.51
CA THR A 5 -42.56 -13.57 69.33
C THR A 5 -42.35 -12.07 69.18
N GLN A 6 -41.14 -11.65 69.55
CA GLN A 6 -40.45 -10.42 69.15
C GLN A 6 -40.37 -10.34 67.60
N LYS A 7 -40.96 -9.31 66.99
CA LYS A 7 -40.73 -8.98 65.57
C LYS A 7 -39.59 -7.97 65.45
N ARG A 8 -38.45 -8.45 64.94
CA ARG A 8 -37.34 -7.65 64.44
C ARG A 8 -37.67 -7.09 63.05
N LEU A 9 -36.95 -6.03 62.69
CA LEU A 9 -36.50 -5.67 61.33
C LEU A 9 -37.38 -4.71 60.50
N SER A 10 -36.95 -3.44 60.44
CA SER A 10 -36.99 -2.66 59.19
C SER A 10 -35.89 -1.58 59.22
N VAL A 11 -34.64 -2.04 59.10
CA VAL A 11 -33.51 -1.24 58.61
C VAL A 11 -33.15 -1.88 57.27
N ARG A 12 -33.84 -1.50 56.19
CA ARG A 12 -33.60 -2.06 54.84
C ARG A 12 -33.60 -1.03 53.72
N THR A 13 -33.49 0.27 54.01
CA THR A 13 -33.66 1.30 52.97
C THR A 13 -32.50 2.29 52.81
N THR A 14 -31.33 2.00 53.38
CA THR A 14 -30.14 2.87 53.29
C THR A 14 -28.86 2.13 52.87
N LEU A 15 -28.99 1.15 51.97
CA LEU A 15 -27.82 0.36 51.50
C LEU A 15 -27.83 0.04 50.00
N ILE A 16 -28.46 0.89 49.17
CA ILE A 16 -28.46 0.71 47.70
C ILE A 16 -27.86 1.92 46.96
N LEU A 17 -27.49 3.01 47.64
CA LEU A 17 -26.93 4.21 46.98
C LEU A 17 -25.40 4.39 47.12
N LEU A 18 -24.68 3.43 47.73
CA LEU A 18 -23.21 3.52 47.90
C LEU A 18 -22.44 2.36 47.23
N ALA A 19 -23.04 1.68 46.26
CA ALA A 19 -22.40 0.59 45.51
C ALA A 19 -22.25 0.86 44.00
N SER A 20 -22.74 2.01 43.49
CA SER A 20 -22.66 2.37 42.07
C SER A 20 -21.50 3.30 41.72
N LEU A 21 -20.67 3.71 42.68
CA LEU A 21 -19.48 4.55 42.47
C LEU A 21 -18.15 3.77 42.43
N LEU A 22 -18.19 2.44 42.40
CA LEU A 22 -17.00 1.59 42.29
C LEU A 22 -17.01 0.61 41.10
N LEU A 23 -17.84 0.86 40.08
CA LEU A 23 -17.78 0.15 38.80
C LEU A 23 -17.48 1.12 37.66
N CYS A 24 -16.51 2.02 37.83
CA CYS A 24 -15.68 2.32 36.67
C CYS A 24 -14.86 1.05 36.43
N GLN A 25 -15.48 0.08 35.74
CA GLN A 25 -14.70 -1.04 35.22
C GLN A 25 -13.56 -0.40 34.44
N PRO A 26 -12.29 -0.83 34.60
CA PRO A 26 -11.32 -0.51 33.58
C PRO A 26 -11.99 -0.88 32.25
N VAL A 27 -11.96 -0.02 31.25
CA VAL A 27 -12.25 -0.48 29.90
C VAL A 27 -11.22 -1.59 29.67
N TRP A 28 -11.68 -2.82 29.44
CA TRP A 28 -10.80 -3.90 29.02
C TRP A 28 -10.46 -3.59 27.57
N ALA A 29 -9.56 -2.63 27.38
CA ALA A 29 -8.79 -2.59 26.16
C ALA A 29 -7.91 -3.83 26.24
N ASP A 30 -8.13 -4.79 25.34
CA ASP A 30 -7.20 -5.91 25.20
C ASP A 30 -5.81 -5.32 25.00
N ASP A 31 -4.88 -5.70 25.88
CA ASP A 31 -3.50 -5.26 25.80
C ASP A 31 -2.94 -5.66 24.42
N PRO A 32 -2.36 -4.73 23.65
CA PRO A 32 -1.86 -5.04 22.32
C PRO A 32 -0.73 -6.08 22.42
N PHE A 33 -0.52 -6.84 21.35
CA PHE A 33 0.70 -7.64 21.29
C PHE A 33 1.89 -6.74 21.01
N ILE A 34 3.03 -7.00 21.66
CA ILE A 34 4.27 -6.30 21.34
C ILE A 34 4.60 -6.58 19.86
N GLY A 35 4.91 -5.51 19.11
CA GLY A 35 5.13 -5.59 17.67
C GLY A 35 3.87 -5.53 16.82
N GLU A 36 2.67 -5.42 17.43
CA GLU A 36 1.43 -5.19 16.70
C GLU A 36 1.46 -3.84 15.98
N VAL A 37 1.04 -3.83 14.71
CA VAL A 37 0.99 -2.64 13.87
C VAL A 37 -0.46 -2.21 13.67
N ARG A 38 -0.74 -0.91 13.83
CA ARG A 38 -2.06 -0.31 13.62
C ARG A 38 -1.98 0.95 12.78
N TRP A 39 -3.03 1.17 11.98
CA TRP A 39 -3.28 2.44 11.32
C TRP A 39 -4.23 3.27 12.17
N VAL A 40 -3.86 4.53 12.45
CA VAL A 40 -4.62 5.44 13.29
C VAL A 40 -4.83 6.79 12.59
N ALA A 41 -5.94 7.46 12.90
CA ALA A 41 -6.31 8.72 12.26
C ALA A 41 -5.66 9.96 12.90
N PHE A 42 -5.05 9.81 14.08
CA PHE A 42 -4.30 10.88 14.76
C PHE A 42 -2.82 10.84 14.37
N ASP A 43 -2.09 11.92 14.62
CA ASP A 43 -0.74 12.19 14.09
C ASP A 43 0.40 11.87 15.06
N PHE A 44 0.12 11.28 16.22
CA PHE A 44 1.10 10.96 17.26
C PHE A 44 1.07 9.48 17.66
N ALA A 45 2.16 9.00 18.27
CA ALA A 45 2.20 7.67 18.89
C ALA A 45 1.86 7.80 20.39
N PRO A 46 0.80 7.14 20.88
CA PRO A 46 0.48 7.12 22.31
C PRO A 46 1.59 6.44 23.13
N ARG A 47 1.54 6.58 24.46
CA ARG A 47 2.46 5.84 25.35
C ARG A 47 2.35 4.34 25.09
N GLY A 48 3.50 3.67 24.98
CA GLY A 48 3.56 2.24 24.65
C GLY A 48 3.51 1.94 23.15
N TRP A 49 3.54 2.97 22.31
CA TRP A 49 3.60 2.87 20.86
C TRP A 49 4.73 3.76 20.31
N ALA A 50 5.18 3.42 19.11
CA ALA A 50 6.09 4.23 18.31
C ALA A 50 5.57 4.35 16.87
N LYS A 51 6.02 5.34 16.11
CA LYS A 51 5.63 5.49 14.70
C LYS A 51 6.40 4.48 13.82
N CYS A 52 5.77 3.97 12.77
CA CYS A 52 6.42 3.13 11.76
C CYS A 52 7.17 4.01 10.74
N ASP A 53 8.21 4.72 11.18
CA ASP A 53 8.94 5.72 10.37
C ASP A 53 10.41 5.37 10.13
N GLY A 54 10.83 4.13 10.42
CA GLY A 54 12.23 3.71 10.29
C GLY A 54 13.16 4.17 11.41
N SER A 55 12.62 4.76 12.49
CA SER A 55 13.42 5.26 13.61
C SER A 55 14.25 4.15 14.29
N LEU A 56 15.46 4.51 14.71
CA LEU A 56 16.34 3.66 15.50
C LEU A 56 15.97 3.77 16.98
N ILE A 57 15.70 2.62 17.61
CA ILE A 57 15.31 2.51 19.01
C ILE A 57 16.38 1.75 19.80
N PRO A 58 16.72 2.19 21.03
CA PRO A 58 17.64 1.48 21.90
C PRO A 58 17.08 0.12 22.34
N ILE A 59 17.92 -0.93 22.21
CA ILE A 59 17.58 -2.30 22.62
C ILE A 59 17.39 -2.38 24.14
N SER A 60 18.18 -1.62 24.92
CA SER A 60 18.18 -1.67 26.38
C SER A 60 16.82 -1.38 27.02
N SER A 61 15.97 -0.56 26.39
CA SER A 61 14.63 -0.24 26.88
C SER A 61 13.51 -0.95 26.10
N ASN A 62 13.83 -1.70 25.03
CA ASN A 62 12.86 -2.34 24.13
C ASN A 62 13.26 -3.79 23.79
N ALA A 63 13.86 -4.50 24.74
CA ALA A 63 14.40 -5.85 24.54
C ALA A 63 13.35 -6.85 24.02
N ALA A 64 12.10 -6.76 24.51
CA ALA A 64 11.01 -7.61 24.07
C ALA A 64 10.67 -7.38 22.59
N LEU A 65 10.54 -6.13 22.15
CA LEU A 65 10.29 -5.82 20.74
C LEU A 65 11.47 -6.23 19.85
N PHE A 66 12.71 -6.01 20.31
CA PHE A 66 13.91 -6.44 19.60
C PHE A 66 13.95 -7.96 19.40
N SER A 67 13.51 -8.75 20.39
CA SER A 67 13.48 -10.22 20.24
C SER A 67 12.51 -10.71 19.15
N LEU A 68 11.54 -9.87 18.74
CA LEU A 68 10.59 -10.17 17.67
C LEU A 68 11.09 -9.67 16.30
N LEU A 69 11.60 -8.44 16.24
CA LEU A 69 11.96 -7.79 14.97
C LEU A 69 13.44 -8.00 14.58
N GLY A 70 14.31 -8.26 15.54
CA GLY A 70 15.76 -8.32 15.34
C GLY A 70 16.28 -7.05 14.65
N THR A 71 17.12 -7.25 13.64
CA THR A 71 17.67 -6.17 12.79
C THR A 71 17.04 -6.15 11.40
N THR A 72 15.85 -6.75 11.22
CA THR A 72 15.20 -6.88 9.90
C THR A 72 15.01 -5.55 9.19
N TYR A 73 14.74 -4.48 9.93
CA TYR A 73 14.54 -3.14 9.39
C TYR A 73 15.77 -2.23 9.52
N GLY A 74 16.89 -2.75 10.06
CA GLY A 74 18.13 -2.00 10.28
C GLY A 74 18.58 -1.91 11.74
N GLY A 75 19.55 -1.03 11.99
CA GLY A 75 20.26 -0.90 13.26
C GLY A 75 21.47 -1.82 13.38
N ASN A 76 22.18 -1.75 14.50
CA ASN A 76 23.44 -2.46 14.70
C ASN A 76 23.30 -3.78 15.47
N GLY A 77 22.09 -4.12 15.93
CA GLY A 77 21.79 -5.36 16.64
C GLY A 77 22.44 -5.52 18.02
N THR A 78 23.15 -4.50 18.49
CA THR A 78 23.90 -4.52 19.76
C THR A 78 23.41 -3.44 20.72
N SER A 79 23.28 -2.20 20.26
CA SER A 79 22.70 -1.10 21.04
C SER A 79 21.37 -0.60 20.47
N THR A 80 21.13 -0.76 19.17
CA THR A 80 19.95 -0.24 18.48
C THR A 80 19.41 -1.19 17.42
N PHE A 81 18.11 -1.08 17.16
CA PHE A 81 17.41 -1.71 16.04
C PHE A 81 16.46 -0.68 15.41
N ALA A 82 16.09 -0.86 14.15
CA ALA A 82 15.15 0.02 13.48
C ALA A 82 13.72 -0.53 13.52
N LEU A 83 12.75 0.38 13.52
CA LEU A 83 11.34 0.06 13.26
C LEU A 83 11.06 -0.07 11.75
N PRO A 84 9.94 -0.69 11.34
CA PRO A 84 9.48 -0.62 9.96
C PRO A 84 9.28 0.84 9.52
N ASP A 85 9.65 1.17 8.29
CA ASP A 85 9.27 2.43 7.65
C ASP A 85 8.10 2.15 6.69
N LEU A 86 6.91 2.65 7.03
CA LEU A 86 5.69 2.48 6.23
C LEU A 86 5.20 3.79 5.59
N ARG A 87 6.03 4.82 5.59
CA ARG A 87 5.71 6.10 4.92
C ARG A 87 5.74 5.90 3.40
N GLY A 88 4.63 6.20 2.73
CA GLY A 88 4.49 6.01 1.27
C GLY A 88 4.45 4.54 0.83
N ARG A 89 4.19 3.60 1.75
CA ARG A 89 4.29 2.17 1.46
C ARG A 89 3.01 1.43 1.81
N ALA A 90 2.65 0.49 0.95
CA ALA A 90 1.58 -0.48 1.21
C ALA A 90 2.20 -1.80 1.71
N PRO A 91 1.78 -2.32 2.88
CA PRO A 91 2.27 -3.61 3.36
C PRO A 91 1.74 -4.76 2.48
N ILE A 92 2.61 -5.73 2.19
CA ILE A 92 2.25 -7.00 1.53
C ILE A 92 2.59 -8.16 2.46
N HIS A 93 1.94 -9.31 2.23
CA HIS A 93 2.23 -10.51 3.02
C HIS A 93 3.61 -11.07 2.64
N VAL A 94 4.32 -11.61 3.64
CA VAL A 94 5.55 -12.37 3.39
C VAL A 94 5.23 -13.60 2.56
N SER A 95 6.12 -13.96 1.64
CA SER A 95 5.93 -15.15 0.81
C SER A 95 7.28 -15.78 0.49
N TYR A 96 7.36 -17.10 0.59
CA TYR A 96 8.59 -17.87 0.39
C TYR A 96 8.45 -18.87 -0.77
N THR A 97 7.54 -18.60 -1.70
CA THR A 97 7.29 -19.47 -2.85
C THR A 97 8.10 -18.98 -4.06
N ALA A 98 8.51 -19.90 -4.95
CA ALA A 98 9.34 -19.56 -6.10
C ALA A 98 8.73 -18.48 -7.01
N ASN A 99 7.40 -18.38 -7.08
CA ASN A 99 6.69 -17.46 -7.96
C ASN A 99 6.23 -16.16 -7.26
N SER A 100 6.41 -16.07 -5.95
CA SER A 100 6.19 -14.86 -5.16
C SER A 100 7.08 -14.97 -3.94
N TYR A 101 8.25 -14.35 -4.02
CA TYR A 101 9.25 -14.38 -2.95
C TYR A 101 9.39 -12.96 -2.41
N HIS A 102 8.86 -12.74 -1.21
CA HIS A 102 8.87 -11.47 -0.50
C HIS A 102 9.32 -11.73 0.94
N MET A 103 10.55 -11.34 1.24
CA MET A 103 11.09 -11.48 2.59
C MET A 103 10.54 -10.40 3.50
N GLN A 104 10.44 -10.70 4.80
CA GLN A 104 10.09 -9.68 5.77
C GLN A 104 11.14 -8.56 5.74
N GLY A 105 10.68 -7.30 5.66
CA GLY A 105 11.56 -6.13 5.59
C GLY A 105 12.03 -5.76 4.18
N GLU A 106 11.76 -6.60 3.17
CA GLU A 106 12.01 -6.24 1.78
C GLU A 106 11.17 -5.01 1.36
N THR A 107 11.75 -4.15 0.53
CA THR A 107 11.05 -2.99 -0.04
C THR A 107 11.08 -3.04 -1.56
N GLY A 108 10.00 -2.60 -2.19
CA GLY A 108 9.87 -2.54 -3.64
C GLY A 108 8.70 -1.67 -4.07
N GLY A 109 8.43 -1.66 -5.38
CA GLY A 109 7.39 -0.83 -6.00
C GLY A 109 7.88 0.58 -6.37
N GLU A 110 7.06 1.28 -7.16
CA GLU A 110 7.35 2.62 -7.69
C GLU A 110 6.08 3.49 -7.60
N GLU A 111 6.20 4.69 -7.03
CA GLU A 111 5.10 5.67 -6.97
C GLU A 111 4.87 6.37 -8.32
N SER A 112 5.93 6.48 -9.13
CA SER A 112 5.91 7.08 -10.46
C SER A 112 6.65 6.16 -11.42
N HIS A 113 6.00 5.79 -12.52
CA HIS A 113 6.51 4.79 -13.45
C HIS A 113 6.52 5.33 -14.89
N MET A 114 7.60 5.08 -15.63
CA MET A 114 7.72 5.41 -17.05
C MET A 114 7.54 4.13 -17.86
N LEU A 115 6.49 4.06 -18.67
CA LEU A 115 6.28 2.90 -19.54
C LEU A 115 7.40 2.78 -20.56
N THR A 116 7.97 1.59 -20.62
CA THR A 116 8.98 1.17 -21.60
C THR A 116 8.30 0.47 -22.79
N THR A 117 9.02 0.37 -23.90
CA THR A 117 8.54 -0.39 -25.08
C THR A 117 8.26 -1.85 -24.78
N THR A 118 8.96 -2.45 -23.81
CA THR A 118 8.73 -3.84 -23.37
C THR A 118 7.45 -4.03 -22.58
N GLU A 119 6.88 -2.97 -22.01
CA GLU A 119 5.62 -3.01 -21.25
C GLU A 119 4.39 -2.74 -22.14
N MET A 120 4.60 -2.44 -23.43
CA MET A 120 3.52 -2.29 -24.39
C MET A 120 3.21 -3.61 -25.08
N PRO A 121 1.93 -4.02 -25.16
CA PRO A 121 1.53 -5.16 -25.98
C PRO A 121 1.97 -4.97 -27.44
N ALA A 122 2.41 -6.07 -28.06
CA ALA A 122 2.67 -6.11 -29.49
C ALA A 122 1.40 -5.70 -30.25
N HIS A 123 1.53 -4.67 -31.09
CA HIS A 123 0.42 -4.12 -31.87
C HIS A 123 0.90 -3.78 -33.28
N THR A 124 -0.05 -3.66 -34.21
CA THR A 124 0.23 -3.32 -35.62
C THR A 124 -0.67 -2.18 -36.07
N HIS A 125 -0.17 -1.39 -37.01
CA HIS A 125 -0.94 -0.32 -37.66
C HIS A 125 -1.18 -0.72 -39.11
N PRO A 126 -2.32 -1.33 -39.44
CA PRO A 126 -2.61 -1.69 -40.83
C PRO A 126 -2.85 -0.42 -41.64
N LEU A 127 -1.99 -0.17 -42.63
CA LEU A 127 -2.21 0.89 -43.60
C LEU A 127 -3.32 0.47 -44.57
N LYS A 128 -4.44 1.20 -44.55
CA LYS A 128 -5.57 0.98 -45.45
C LYS A 128 -5.62 2.10 -46.49
N ALA A 129 -6.01 1.75 -47.71
CA ALA A 129 -6.20 2.68 -48.81
C ALA A 129 -7.55 2.44 -49.49
N ASP A 130 -8.11 3.50 -50.08
CA ASP A 130 -9.23 3.46 -51.00
C ASP A 130 -8.79 2.75 -52.30
N PRO A 131 -9.52 1.71 -52.74
CA PRO A 131 -9.19 1.02 -53.99
C PRO A 131 -9.45 1.86 -55.25
N ALA A 132 -10.19 2.97 -55.15
CA ALA A 132 -10.45 3.88 -56.26
C ALA A 132 -9.25 4.78 -56.58
N GLU A 133 -9.24 5.32 -57.79
CA GLU A 133 -8.23 6.27 -58.27
C GLU A 133 -8.30 7.58 -57.47
N ALA A 134 -7.14 8.12 -57.08
CA ALA A 134 -7.04 9.35 -56.30
C ALA A 134 -7.66 10.56 -57.05
N THR A 135 -8.47 11.33 -56.33
CA THR A 135 -9.17 12.51 -56.87
C THR A 135 -8.57 13.84 -56.41
N ALA A 136 -7.59 13.80 -55.49
CA ALA A 136 -6.93 14.97 -54.93
C ALA A 136 -5.45 14.70 -54.63
N THR A 137 -4.65 15.77 -54.61
CA THR A 137 -3.21 15.72 -54.32
C THR A 137 -2.85 16.13 -52.89
N THR A 138 -3.84 16.50 -52.06
CA THR A 138 -3.63 16.91 -50.66
C THR A 138 -4.57 16.16 -49.71
N PRO A 139 -4.13 15.82 -48.49
CA PRO A 139 -4.92 15.05 -47.52
C PRO A 139 -5.90 15.96 -46.76
N GLY A 140 -6.93 16.44 -47.45
CA GLY A 140 -8.01 17.28 -46.87
C GLY A 140 -9.12 16.46 -46.22
N GLY A 141 -8.80 15.57 -45.26
CA GLY A 141 -9.76 14.60 -44.72
C GLY A 141 -10.05 13.41 -45.66
N LEU A 142 -9.21 13.23 -46.68
CA LEU A 142 -9.26 12.13 -47.65
C LEU A 142 -8.31 11.01 -47.23
N TYR A 143 -8.57 9.79 -47.70
CA TYR A 143 -7.73 8.61 -47.44
C TYR A 143 -6.67 8.43 -48.53
N LEU A 144 -5.62 7.66 -48.23
CA LEU A 144 -4.71 7.15 -49.28
C LEU A 144 -5.54 6.40 -50.32
N ALA A 145 -5.27 6.59 -51.60
CA ALA A 145 -6.02 6.02 -52.71
C ALA A 145 -5.08 5.47 -53.80
N LYS A 146 -5.61 4.66 -54.71
CA LYS A 146 -4.86 4.12 -55.85
C LYS A 146 -4.37 5.27 -56.75
N THR A 147 -3.15 5.19 -57.28
CA THR A 147 -2.66 6.18 -58.26
C THR A 147 -3.38 6.05 -59.60
N SER A 148 -3.51 7.20 -60.29
CA SER A 148 -4.02 7.30 -61.65
C SER A 148 -3.54 6.16 -62.54
N SER A 149 -4.44 5.53 -63.29
CA SER A 149 -4.14 4.45 -64.23
C SER A 149 -2.91 4.78 -65.10
N GLY A 150 -1.90 3.90 -65.06
CA GLY A 150 -0.62 4.06 -65.77
C GLY A 150 0.49 4.73 -64.95
N VAL A 151 0.21 5.19 -63.73
CA VAL A 151 1.21 5.72 -62.79
C VAL A 151 1.64 4.64 -61.81
N SER A 152 2.93 4.29 -61.81
CA SER A 152 3.50 3.35 -60.84
C SER A 152 3.66 4.01 -59.47
N ALA A 153 2.90 3.54 -58.47
CA ALA A 153 3.00 3.98 -57.07
C ALA A 153 4.04 3.22 -56.24
N TYR A 154 4.41 2.01 -56.69
CA TYR A 154 5.20 1.06 -55.92
C TYR A 154 6.42 0.61 -56.73
N GLY A 155 7.55 0.48 -56.03
CA GLY A 155 8.78 -0.13 -56.54
C GLY A 155 9.13 -1.39 -55.74
N THR A 156 10.11 -2.16 -56.23
CA THR A 156 10.52 -3.43 -55.62
C THR A 156 11.61 -3.30 -54.54
N SER A 157 12.18 -2.10 -54.35
CA SER A 157 13.28 -1.88 -53.40
C SER A 157 12.76 -1.49 -52.01
N PRO A 158 12.99 -2.31 -50.96
CA PRO A 158 12.50 -2.04 -49.61
C PRO A 158 13.44 -1.13 -48.79
N THR A 159 14.59 -0.71 -49.33
CA THR A 159 15.70 -0.10 -48.55
C THR A 159 15.72 1.43 -48.54
N ILE A 160 14.79 2.10 -49.23
CA ILE A 160 14.70 3.56 -49.19
C ILE A 160 13.71 3.96 -48.09
N SER A 161 14.20 4.54 -47.00
CA SER A 161 13.37 5.10 -45.94
C SER A 161 12.51 6.24 -46.49
N MET A 162 11.20 6.17 -46.26
CA MET A 162 10.32 7.33 -46.46
C MET A 162 10.69 8.45 -45.47
N SER A 163 10.19 9.67 -45.70
CA SER A 163 10.41 10.77 -44.74
C SER A 163 10.01 10.34 -43.33
N PRO A 164 10.84 10.58 -42.29
CA PRO A 164 10.50 10.21 -40.91
C PRO A 164 9.18 10.83 -40.40
N ASN A 165 8.77 11.96 -40.98
CA ASN A 165 7.50 12.61 -40.65
C ASN A 165 6.26 11.84 -41.13
N SER A 166 6.42 10.85 -42.00
CA SER A 166 5.31 10.00 -42.46
C SER A 166 4.79 9.08 -41.35
N ILE A 167 5.62 8.77 -40.35
CA ILE A 167 5.30 7.97 -39.16
C ILE A 167 6.10 8.49 -37.97
N ALA A 168 5.67 9.62 -37.40
CA ALA A 168 6.27 10.12 -36.16
C ALA A 168 5.85 9.25 -34.96
N GLY A 169 6.79 8.96 -34.06
CA GLY A 169 6.48 8.36 -32.77
C GLY A 169 5.60 9.30 -31.94
N ALA A 170 4.68 8.74 -31.17
CA ALA A 170 3.85 9.47 -30.22
C ALA A 170 4.20 9.06 -28.79
N GLY A 171 4.12 10.01 -27.86
CA GLY A 171 4.47 9.82 -26.45
C GLY A 171 5.81 10.48 -26.11
N ASN A 172 5.84 11.22 -25.00
CA ASN A 172 7.02 11.97 -24.57
C ASN A 172 7.88 11.21 -23.55
N GLY A 173 7.57 9.93 -23.31
CA GLY A 173 8.24 9.13 -22.27
C GLY A 173 8.09 9.69 -20.86
N ALA A 174 7.06 10.51 -20.60
CA ALA A 174 6.85 11.07 -19.28
C ALA A 174 6.35 9.99 -18.31
N SER A 175 6.89 9.97 -17.10
CA SER A 175 6.36 9.12 -16.03
C SER A 175 4.93 9.51 -15.68
N HIS A 176 4.14 8.52 -15.29
CA HIS A 176 2.79 8.71 -14.77
C HIS A 176 2.73 8.26 -13.32
N ASN A 177 1.76 8.81 -12.59
CA ASN A 177 1.48 8.39 -11.22
C ASN A 177 0.98 6.93 -11.21
N ASN A 178 1.66 6.09 -10.44
CA ASN A 178 1.33 4.67 -10.25
C ASN A 178 0.70 4.40 -8.87
N MET A 179 0.47 5.45 -8.06
CA MET A 179 -0.23 5.32 -6.80
C MET A 179 -1.73 5.08 -7.03
N LYS A 180 -2.27 4.06 -6.35
CA LYS A 180 -3.71 3.86 -6.23
C LYS A 180 -4.33 5.00 -5.41
N PRO A 181 -5.63 5.30 -5.55
CA PRO A 181 -6.31 6.21 -4.61
C PRO A 181 -6.06 5.79 -3.16
N PHE A 182 -5.65 6.73 -2.31
CA PHE A 182 -5.26 6.43 -0.93
C PHE A 182 -5.77 7.49 0.05
N VAL A 183 -5.81 7.12 1.33
CA VAL A 183 -6.01 8.02 2.46
C VAL A 183 -4.79 7.90 3.36
N ALA A 184 -4.17 9.05 3.68
CA ALA A 184 -3.00 9.08 4.55
C ALA A 184 -3.42 8.89 6.01
N MET A 185 -2.84 7.88 6.66
CA MET A 185 -3.03 7.58 8.08
C MET A 185 -1.67 7.37 8.74
N THR A 186 -1.60 7.52 10.06
CA THR A 186 -0.37 7.27 10.80
C THR A 186 -0.27 5.78 11.09
N CYS A 187 0.86 5.16 10.75
CA CYS A 187 1.20 3.82 11.22
C CYS A 187 1.90 3.90 12.58
N ILE A 188 1.43 3.11 13.53
CA ILE A 188 2.05 2.94 14.84
C ILE A 188 2.30 1.46 15.13
N ILE A 189 3.35 1.17 15.90
CA ILE A 189 3.74 -0.16 16.36
C ILE A 189 3.82 -0.19 17.90
N ALA A 190 3.29 -1.24 18.51
CA ALA A 190 3.29 -1.41 19.96
C ALA A 190 4.70 -1.75 20.47
N THR A 191 5.25 -0.91 21.34
CA THR A 191 6.52 -1.12 22.03
C THR A 191 6.35 -1.79 23.40
N SER A 192 5.13 -1.76 23.94
CA SER A 192 4.75 -2.43 25.19
C SER A 192 3.40 -3.14 25.04
N GLY A 193 3.22 -4.27 25.74
CA GLY A 193 1.99 -5.05 25.68
C GLY A 193 2.23 -6.52 26.05
N VAL A 194 1.36 -7.41 25.59
CA VAL A 194 1.52 -8.86 25.79
C VAL A 194 2.55 -9.39 24.80
N PHE A 195 3.49 -10.21 25.29
CA PHE A 195 4.44 -10.87 24.40
C PHE A 195 3.75 -12.01 23.62
N PRO A 196 3.81 -12.05 22.29
CA PRO A 196 3.18 -13.11 21.51
C PRO A 196 3.93 -14.44 21.71
N THR A 197 3.24 -15.43 22.26
CA THR A 197 3.78 -16.79 22.42
C THR A 197 3.56 -17.61 21.16
N ARG A 198 4.60 -18.34 20.73
CA ARG A 198 4.45 -19.34 19.67
C ARG A 198 3.70 -20.56 20.23
N PRO A 199 2.76 -21.16 19.47
CA PRO A 199 2.13 -22.43 19.85
C PRO A 199 3.14 -23.57 20.02
#